data_AF-A0A352VPH5-F1
#
_entry.id   AF-A0A352VPH5-F1
#
_cell.length_a   1.000
_cell.length_b   1.000
_cell.length_c   1.000
_cell.angle_alpha   90.00
_cell.angle_beta   90.00
_cell.angle_gamma   90.00
#
_symmetry.space_group_name_H-M   'P 1'
#
loop_
_entity.id
_entity.type
_entity.pdbx_description
1 polymer ?
#
loop_
_entity_poly.entity_id
_entity_poly.type
_entity_poly.pdbx_seq_one_letter_code
_entity_poly.pdbx_strand_id
1 'polypeptide(L)' 'DSEFMDVYTPGDHGSTFGGNPLGAAVGLASLRVVIEEKLSQRSDELGSWFMSELRALESPHV' A
#
# COMPACT_ATOMS: atom_id res chain seq x y z
N ASP A 1 8.66 7.21 18.19
CA ASP A 1 8.73 5.80 17.73
C ASP A 1 8.91 4.79 18.84
N SER A 2 9.88 4.93 19.76
CA SER A 2 10.08 3.90 20.80
C SER A 2 8.90 3.75 21.78
N GLU A 3 8.26 4.85 22.21
CA GLU A 3 7.17 4.81 23.21
C GLU A 3 6.03 3.82 22.88
N PHE A 4 5.72 3.63 21.59
CA PHE A 4 4.66 2.71 21.15
C PHE A 4 5.16 1.30 20.85
N MET A 5 6.43 1.13 20.48
CA MET A 5 7.00 -0.18 20.15
C MET A 5 7.56 -0.90 21.40
N ASP A 6 7.93 -0.13 22.42
CA ASP A 6 8.51 -0.62 23.68
C ASP A 6 7.46 -1.27 24.61
N VAL A 7 6.17 -1.24 24.25
CA VAL A 7 5.10 -1.95 24.97
C VAL A 7 5.14 -3.46 24.76
N TYR A 8 5.84 -3.94 23.72
CA TYR A 8 6.02 -5.36 23.46
C TYR A 8 7.19 -5.93 24.27
N THR A 9 6.94 -7.05 24.93
CA THR A 9 7.93 -7.87 25.61
C THR A 9 8.30 -9.10 24.77
N PRO A 10 9.44 -9.77 25.04
CA PRO A 10 9.85 -10.94 24.27
C PRO A 10 8.77 -12.02 24.22
N GLY A 11 8.24 -12.29 23.03
CA GLY A 11 7.21 -13.31 22.79
C GLY A 11 5.80 -12.76 22.53
N ASP A 12 5.55 -11.48 22.77
CA ASP A 12 4.19 -10.89 22.62
C ASP A 12 3.73 -10.81 21.16
N HIS A 13 4.68 -10.67 20.24
CA HIS A 13 4.40 -10.61 18.82
C HIS A 13 5.49 -11.34 18.04
N GLY A 14 5.09 -12.42 17.38
CA GLY A 14 6.01 -13.25 16.62
C GLY A 14 5.26 -14.11 15.62
N SER A 15 5.98 -14.57 14.60
CA SER A 15 5.45 -15.49 13.60
C SER A 15 6.57 -16.41 13.15
N THR A 16 6.26 -17.69 12.97
CA THR A 16 7.22 -18.69 12.48
C THR A 16 7.77 -18.34 11.10
N PHE A 17 6.96 -17.71 10.25
CA PHE A 17 7.32 -17.36 8.87
C PHE A 17 7.31 -15.85 8.60
N GLY A 18 6.91 -15.04 9.57
CA GLY A 18 6.91 -13.58 9.46
C GLY A 18 8.33 -13.05 9.28
N GLY A 19 8.50 -12.10 8.37
CA GLY A 19 9.82 -11.53 8.08
C GLY A 19 10.81 -12.50 7.41
N ASN A 20 10.33 -13.61 6.84
CA ASN A 20 11.23 -14.54 6.15
C ASN A 20 11.99 -13.85 4.98
N PRO A 21 13.22 -14.28 4.64
CA PRO A 21 14.06 -13.59 3.67
C PRO A 21 13.46 -13.48 2.27
N LEU A 22 12.71 -14.49 1.83
CA LEU A 22 12.05 -14.48 0.52
C LEU A 22 10.96 -13.41 0.48
N GLY A 23 10.09 -13.37 1.48
CA GLY A 23 9.05 -12.36 1.61
C GLY A 23 9.62 -10.95 1.70
N ALA A 24 10.71 -10.76 2.44
CA ALA A 24 11.41 -9.48 2.53
C ALA A 24 11.99 -9.04 1.17
N ALA A 25 12.61 -9.96 0.42
CA ALA A 25 13.15 -9.67 -0.91
C ALA A 25 12.06 -9.28 -1.92
N VAL A 26 10.93 -10.01 -1.92
CA VAL A 26 9.76 -9.68 -2.75
C VAL A 26 9.18 -8.33 -2.35
N GLY A 27 8.99 -8.08 -1.05
CA GLY A 27 8.47 -6.81 -0.55
C GLY A 27 9.34 -5.63 -0.94
N LEU A 28 10.67 -5.77 -0.86
CA LEU A 28 11.60 -4.73 -1.30
C LEU A 28 11.50 -4.47 -2.81
N ALA A 29 11.40 -5.52 -3.63
CA ALA A 29 11.22 -5.37 -5.08
C ALA A 29 9.88 -4.68 -5.42
N SER A 30 8.78 -5.05 -4.76
CA SER A 30 7.49 -4.40 -4.93
C SER A 30 7.53 -2.93 -4.54
N LEU A 31 8.17 -2.58 -3.42
CA LEU A 31 8.30 -1.19 -2.98
C LEU A 31 9.13 -0.36 -3.98
N ARG A 32 10.19 -0.93 -4.57
CA ARG A 32 10.95 -0.26 -5.63
C ARG A 32 10.07 0.08 -6.81
N VAL A 33 9.25 -0.85 -7.30
CA VAL A 33 8.31 -0.60 -8.40
C VAL A 33 7.34 0.54 -8.06
N VAL A 34 6.75 0.53 -6.85
CA VAL A 34 5.83 1.60 -6.41
C VAL A 34 6.49 2.98 -6.51
N ILE A 35 7.75 3.08 -6.11
CA ILE A 35 8.51 4.35 -6.10
C ILE A 35 9.02 4.72 -7.49
N GLU A 36 9.71 3.81 -8.17
CA GLU A 36 10.37 4.05 -9.46
C GLU A 36 9.37 4.35 -10.58
N GLU A 37 8.24 3.65 -10.60
CA GLU A 37 7.16 3.87 -11.58
C GLU A 37 6.17 4.97 -11.13
N LYS A 38 6.41 5.62 -9.99
CA LYS A 38 5.57 6.71 -9.45
C LYS A 38 4.09 6.32 -9.35
N LEU A 39 3.82 5.11 -8.84
CA LEU A 39 2.48 4.54 -8.87
C LEU A 39 1.47 5.32 -8.03
N SER A 40 1.93 6.00 -6.96
CA SER A 40 1.07 6.88 -6.16
C SER A 40 0.55 8.07 -6.99
N GLN A 41 1.44 8.74 -7.74
CA GLN A 41 1.07 9.86 -8.61
C GLN A 41 0.17 9.39 -9.76
N ARG A 42 0.54 8.28 -10.40
CA ARG A 42 -0.28 7.66 -11.45
C ARG A 42 -1.68 7.30 -10.92
N SER A 43 -1.79 6.81 -9.69
CA SER A 43 -3.06 6.49 -9.07
C SER A 43 -3.91 7.75 -8.82
N ASP A 44 -3.29 8.87 -8.44
CA ASP A 44 -3.99 10.14 -8.24
C ASP A 44 -4.53 10.71 -9.57
N GLU A 45 -3.71 10.68 -10.62
CA GLU A 45 -4.09 11.10 -11.97
C GLU A 45 -5.24 10.27 -12.52
N LEU A 46 -5.10 8.94 -12.48
CA LEU A 46 -6.13 8.02 -12.97
C LEU A 46 -7.40 8.07 -12.12
N GLY A 47 -7.27 8.22 -10.80
CA GLY A 47 -8.41 8.37 -9.90
C GLY A 47 -9.19 9.66 -10.20
N SER A 48 -8.50 10.78 -10.39
CA SER A 48 -9.10 12.05 -10.75
C SER A 48 -9.84 11.98 -12.09
N TRP A 49 -9.21 11.40 -13.11
CA TRP A 49 -9.83 11.17 -14.42
C TRP A 49 -11.06 10.24 -14.30
N PHE A 50 -10.93 9.12 -13.61
CA PHE A 50 -12.03 8.16 -13.48
C PHE A 50 -13.24 8.80 -12.79
N MET A 51 -13.00 9.59 -11.74
CA MET A 51 -14.06 10.30 -11.04
C MET A 51 -14.68 11.42 -11.87
N SER A 52 -13.92 12.10 -12.74
CA SER A 52 -14.50 13.10 -13.65
C SER A 52 -15.44 12.44 -14.67
N GLU A 53 -15.04 11.31 -15.24
CA GLU A 53 -15.88 10.54 -16.16
C GLU A 53 -17.15 10.05 -15.49
N LEU A 54 -17.05 9.47 -14.28
CA LEU A 54 -18.22 9.02 -13.53
C LEU A 54 -19.21 10.15 -13.24
N ARG A 55 -18.72 11.36 -12.92
CA ARG A 55 -19.58 12.52 -12.66
C ARG A 55 -20.21 13.09 -13.92
N ALA A 56 -19.59 12.88 -15.08
CA ALA A 56 -20.10 13.33 -16.37
C ALA A 56 -21.18 12.38 -16.95
N LEU A 57 -21.32 11.17 -16.38
CA LEU A 57 -22.36 10.26 -16.78
C LEU A 57 -23.73 10.79 -16.33
N GLU A 58 -24.60 11.07 -17.30
CA GLU A 58 -26.03 11.26 -17.04
C GLU A 58 -26.71 9.88 -17.11
N SER A 59 -26.85 9.23 -15.95
CA SER A 59 -27.55 7.94 -15.86
C SER A 59 -28.82 8.09 -15.01
N PRO A 60 -29.98 7.59 -15.48
CA PRO A 60 -31.19 7.54 -14.66
C PRO A 60 -31.12 6.49 -13.54
N HIS A 61 -30.02 5.71 -13.49
CA HIS A 61 -29.82 4.63 -12.51
C HIS A 61 -28.58 4.81 -11.63
N VAL A 62 -27.71 5.78 -11.94
CA VAL A 62 -26.50 6.11 -11.18
C VAL A 62 -26.34 7.62 -11.17
#